data_AF-A0A6J1IJF5-F1
#
_entry.id   AF-A0A6J1IJF5-F1
#
_cell.length_a   1.000
_cell.length_b   1.000
_cell.length_c   1.000
_cell.angle_alpha   90.00
_cell.angle_beta   90.00
_cell.angle_gamma   90.00
#
_symmetry.space_group_name_H-M   'P 1'
#
loop_
_entity.id
_entity.type
_entity.pdbx_description
1 polymer ?
#
loop_
_entity_poly.entity_id
_entity_poly.type
_entity_poly.pdbx_seq_one_letter_code
_entity_poly.pdbx_strand_id
1 'polypeptide(L)'
;MKALGLQKSFGWPKEIDPQQQRRPLAYYTIREKLREVVKENERTRFVVTGHSLGGALAILFSFILAFHEDNLLLERLEGVYTFGQPRVGDGEFGEFMMKSLSQYKIRYYRFVYGFDMVPRLPLDDKALMFKHFGRCIYFDWNYVAQILEEEPFKNYFSIVGAVLMRIHACFEIGRSFTIGWRRGKEYEERVLLRIVRLFGLLLPGVPAHCPQDYVNSTRLGSADPFLNEYDVKIQ
;
A
#
# COMPACT_ATOMS: atom_id res chain seq x y z
N MET A 1 -11.75 -4.30 -12.00
CA MET A 1 -12.73 -3.21 -11.81
C MET A 1 -14.20 -3.63 -11.79
N LYS A 2 -14.69 -4.54 -12.65
CA LYS A 2 -16.12 -4.96 -12.63
C LYS A 2 -16.62 -5.49 -11.28
N ALA A 3 -15.81 -6.31 -10.59
CA ALA A 3 -16.15 -6.83 -9.26
C ALA A 3 -16.17 -5.75 -8.16
N LEU A 4 -15.38 -4.68 -8.33
CA LEU A 4 -15.42 -3.52 -7.45
C LEU A 4 -16.69 -2.70 -7.69
N GLY A 5 -17.06 -2.51 -8.96
CA GLY A 5 -18.36 -1.97 -9.32
C GLY A 5 -18.48 -1.23 -10.65
N LEU A 6 -17.44 -1.25 -11.48
CA LEU A 6 -17.47 -0.65 -12.81
C LEU A 6 -18.54 -1.33 -13.70
N GLN A 7 -19.53 -0.55 -14.11
CA GLN A 7 -20.59 -0.93 -15.04
C GLN A 7 -20.14 -0.69 -16.49
N LYS A 8 -20.44 -1.63 -17.39
CA LYS A 8 -19.99 -1.56 -18.80
C LYS A 8 -20.45 -0.30 -19.54
N SER A 9 -21.66 0.18 -19.25
CA SER A 9 -22.28 1.31 -19.97
C SER A 9 -22.36 2.60 -19.16
N PHE A 10 -22.21 2.53 -17.84
CA PHE A 10 -22.45 3.65 -16.92
C PHE A 10 -21.21 4.05 -16.11
N GLY A 11 -20.07 3.39 -16.34
CA GLY A 11 -18.85 3.66 -15.59
C GLY A 11 -19.03 3.35 -14.10
N TRP A 12 -18.77 4.35 -13.25
CA TRP A 12 -18.97 4.29 -11.80
C TRP A 12 -20.20 5.13 -11.41
N PRO A 13 -21.41 4.55 -11.41
CA PRO A 13 -22.60 5.29 -11.00
C PRO A 13 -22.57 5.57 -9.49
N LYS A 14 -23.02 6.75 -9.05
CA LYS A 14 -23.04 7.09 -7.62
C LYS A 14 -23.96 6.17 -6.82
N GLU A 15 -25.09 5.78 -7.38
CA GLU A 15 -26.02 4.82 -6.77
C GLU A 15 -26.31 3.70 -7.76
N ILE A 16 -26.67 2.53 -7.23
CA ILE A 16 -27.05 1.38 -8.07
C ILE A 16 -28.48 0.98 -7.76
N ASP A 17 -29.22 0.67 -8.82
CA ASP A 17 -30.49 -0.03 -8.74
C ASP A 17 -30.29 -1.48 -8.26
N PRO A 18 -30.77 -1.84 -7.05
CA PRO A 18 -30.67 -3.20 -6.52
C PRO A 18 -31.38 -4.24 -7.39
N GLN A 19 -32.41 -3.84 -8.15
CA GLN A 19 -33.20 -4.75 -8.99
C GLN A 19 -32.43 -5.21 -10.23
N GLN A 20 -31.47 -4.40 -10.69
CA GLN A 20 -30.64 -4.72 -11.85
C GLN A 20 -29.43 -5.59 -11.49
N GLN A 21 -29.23 -5.89 -10.20
CA GLN A 21 -28.00 -6.50 -9.72
C GLN A 21 -28.14 -7.95 -9.30
N ARG A 22 -27.55 -8.84 -10.11
CA ARG A 22 -27.48 -10.28 -9.82
C ARG A 22 -26.52 -10.63 -8.66
N ARG A 23 -25.56 -9.76 -8.34
CA ARG A 23 -24.54 -9.98 -7.29
C ARG A 23 -24.17 -8.66 -6.63
N PRO A 24 -23.89 -8.66 -5.31
CA PRO A 24 -23.44 -7.46 -4.60
C PRO A 24 -22.07 -7.02 -5.13
N LEU A 25 -21.92 -5.71 -5.34
CA LEU A 25 -20.65 -5.10 -5.73
C LEU A 25 -19.86 -4.65 -4.51
N ALA A 26 -18.56 -4.91 -4.50
CA ALA A 26 -17.73 -4.72 -3.31
C ALA A 26 -17.69 -3.26 -2.83
N TYR A 27 -17.47 -2.28 -3.73
CA TYR A 27 -17.40 -0.87 -3.36
C TYR A 27 -18.67 -0.40 -2.65
N TYR A 28 -19.83 -0.62 -3.27
CA TYR A 28 -21.11 -0.14 -2.76
C TYR A 28 -21.51 -0.85 -1.47
N THR A 29 -21.27 -2.16 -1.38
CA THR A 29 -21.53 -2.93 -0.17
C THR A 29 -20.70 -2.41 1.01
N ILE A 30 -19.41 -2.13 0.79
CA ILE A 30 -18.52 -1.60 1.83
C ILE A 30 -18.90 -0.15 2.17
N ARG A 31 -19.21 0.67 1.18
CA ARG A 31 -19.61 2.06 1.35
C ARG A 31 -20.86 2.19 2.23
N GLU A 32 -21.92 1.45 1.94
CA GLU A 32 -23.16 1.52 2.73
C GLU A 32 -22.95 1.03 4.16
N LYS A 33 -22.22 -0.08 4.35
CA LYS A 33 -21.86 -0.55 5.70
C LYS A 33 -21.05 0.47 6.49
N LEU A 34 -20.09 1.15 5.85
CA LEU A 34 -19.33 2.20 6.53
C LEU A 34 -20.24 3.39 6.87
N ARG A 35 -21.14 3.79 5.97
CA ARG A 35 -22.13 4.86 6.23
C ARG A 35 -23.00 4.54 7.44
N GLU A 36 -23.47 3.31 7.58
CA GLU A 36 -24.22 2.84 8.75
C GLU A 36 -23.39 3.03 10.03
N VAL A 37 -22.17 2.47 10.06
CA VAL A 37 -21.30 2.49 11.25
C VAL A 37 -20.86 3.91 11.63
N VAL A 38 -20.54 4.80 10.68
CA VAL A 38 -20.14 6.18 11.02
C VAL A 38 -21.31 7.07 11.42
N LYS A 39 -22.56 6.71 11.04
CA LYS A 39 -23.76 7.43 11.48
C LYS A 39 -24.19 7.06 12.89
N GLU A 40 -23.85 5.86 13.37
CA GLU A 40 -24.10 5.46 14.76
C GLU A 40 -23.33 6.33 15.76
N ASN A 41 -22.15 6.83 15.38
CA ASN A 41 -21.34 7.69 16.23
C ASN A 41 -20.51 8.68 15.42
N GLU A 42 -20.80 9.98 15.60
CA GLU A 42 -20.10 11.10 14.97
C GLU A 42 -18.62 11.26 15.39
N ARG A 43 -18.03 10.35 16.17
CA ARG A 43 -16.60 10.33 16.44
C ARG A 43 -15.89 9.15 15.80
N THR A 44 -16.64 8.19 15.25
CA THR A 44 -16.08 7.04 14.56
C THR A 44 -15.27 7.49 13.37
N ARG A 45 -14.01 7.08 13.32
CA ARG A 45 -13.13 7.23 12.16
C ARG A 45 -12.72 5.84 11.69
N PHE A 46 -12.34 5.74 10.43
CA PHE A 46 -11.88 4.49 9.86
C PHE A 46 -10.61 4.68 9.04
N VAL A 47 -9.88 3.59 8.89
CA VAL A 47 -8.67 3.50 8.08
C VAL A 47 -8.91 2.47 7.00
N VAL A 48 -8.42 2.75 5.79
CA VAL A 48 -8.44 1.79 4.70
C VAL A 48 -7.02 1.26 4.51
N THR A 49 -6.87 -0.06 4.49
CA THR A 49 -5.56 -0.68 4.35
C THR A 49 -5.62 -1.94 3.51
N GLY A 50 -4.48 -2.35 2.98
CA GLY A 50 -4.35 -3.60 2.28
C GLY A 50 -2.91 -3.91 1.89
N HIS A 51 -2.64 -5.20 1.73
CA HIS A 51 -1.37 -5.73 1.27
C HIS A 51 -1.48 -6.18 -0.20
N SER A 52 -0.42 -6.01 -1.00
CA SER A 52 -0.36 -6.46 -2.39
C SER A 52 -1.49 -5.84 -3.23
N LEU A 53 -2.23 -6.66 -3.99
CA LEU A 53 -3.47 -6.27 -4.66
C LEU A 53 -4.45 -5.56 -3.72
N GLY A 54 -4.55 -5.98 -2.46
CA GLY A 54 -5.38 -5.31 -1.45
C GLY A 54 -4.97 -3.85 -1.21
N GLY A 55 -3.68 -3.52 -1.33
CA GLY A 55 -3.20 -2.13 -1.28
C GLY A 55 -3.72 -1.31 -2.46
N ALA A 56 -3.70 -1.88 -3.67
CA ALA A 56 -4.31 -1.22 -4.83
C ALA A 56 -5.82 -1.04 -4.67
N LEU A 57 -6.52 -2.03 -4.11
CA LEU A 57 -7.96 -1.93 -3.83
C LEU A 57 -8.26 -0.87 -2.75
N ALA A 58 -7.41 -0.72 -1.74
CA ALA A 58 -7.56 0.27 -0.68
C ALA A 58 -7.54 1.71 -1.22
N ILE A 59 -6.56 2.03 -2.08
CA ILE A 59 -6.48 3.36 -2.69
C ILE A 59 -7.56 3.57 -3.76
N LEU A 60 -7.93 2.53 -4.51
CA LEU A 60 -9.07 2.60 -5.45
C LEU A 60 -10.40 2.85 -4.74
N PHE A 61 -10.63 2.23 -3.59
CA PHE A 61 -11.82 2.49 -2.79
C PHE A 61 -11.90 3.97 -2.39
N SER A 62 -10.78 4.52 -1.91
CA SER A 62 -10.66 5.93 -1.54
C SER A 62 -10.84 6.86 -2.73
N PHE A 63 -10.33 6.47 -3.91
CA PHE A 63 -10.57 7.18 -5.16
C PHE A 63 -12.05 7.23 -5.52
N ILE A 64 -12.76 6.10 -5.48
CA ILE A 64 -14.18 6.07 -5.86
C ILE A 64 -15.02 6.88 -4.85
N LEU A 65 -14.65 6.90 -3.56
CA LEU A 65 -15.27 7.82 -2.58
C LEU A 65 -15.09 9.29 -2.98
N ALA A 66 -13.87 9.69 -3.34
CA ALA A 66 -13.57 11.05 -3.79
C ALA A 66 -14.29 11.39 -5.10
N PHE A 67 -14.30 10.46 -6.07
CA PHE A 67 -14.97 10.60 -7.35
C PHE A 67 -16.49 10.74 -7.20
N HIS A 68 -17.10 10.05 -6.23
CA HIS A 68 -18.52 10.18 -5.93
C HIS A 68 -18.84 11.36 -4.98
N GLU A 69 -17.83 12.11 -4.53
CA GLU A 69 -17.97 13.22 -3.57
C GLU A 69 -18.72 12.79 -2.30
N ASP A 70 -18.35 11.63 -1.72
CA ASP A 70 -18.93 11.12 -0.49
C ASP A 70 -18.33 11.84 0.74
N ASN A 71 -18.76 13.09 0.96
CA ASN A 71 -18.24 13.96 2.01
C ASN A 71 -18.30 13.30 3.40
N LEU A 72 -19.39 12.59 3.71
CA LEU A 72 -19.55 11.91 4.99
C LEU A 72 -18.43 10.91 5.24
N LEU A 73 -18.13 10.04 4.28
CA LEU A 73 -17.07 9.05 4.47
C LEU A 73 -15.67 9.65 4.35
N LEU A 74 -15.48 10.65 3.49
CA LEU A 74 -14.18 11.33 3.31
C LEU A 74 -13.76 12.09 4.57
N GLU A 75 -14.69 12.76 5.26
CA GLU A 75 -14.43 13.43 6.55
C GLU A 75 -14.12 12.45 7.69
N ARG A 76 -14.57 11.20 7.56
CA ARG A 76 -14.39 10.13 8.55
C ARG A 76 -13.22 9.20 8.24
N LEU A 77 -12.63 9.33 7.06
CA LEU A 77 -11.46 8.58 6.65
C LEU A 77 -10.21 9.19 7.29
N GLU A 78 -9.61 8.48 8.24
CA GLU A 78 -8.43 8.96 8.95
C GLU A 78 -7.14 8.76 8.15
N GLY A 79 -7.07 7.70 7.36
CA GLY A 79 -5.90 7.41 6.55
C GLY A 79 -6.03 6.20 5.67
N VAL A 80 -5.15 6.15 4.68
CA VAL A 80 -4.96 5.04 3.76
C VAL A 80 -3.51 4.56 3.92
N TYR A 81 -3.34 3.32 4.38
CA TYR A 81 -2.01 2.75 4.60
C TYR A 81 -1.89 1.46 3.81
N THR A 82 -0.97 1.39 2.86
CA THR A 82 -0.88 0.24 1.95
C THR A 82 0.49 -0.41 2.02
N PHE A 83 0.55 -1.72 1.82
CA PHE A 83 1.74 -2.52 2.02
C PHE A 83 2.05 -3.30 0.74
N GLY A 84 3.21 -3.08 0.13
CA GLY A 84 3.55 -3.77 -1.13
C GLY A 84 2.56 -3.46 -2.25
N GLN A 85 2.00 -2.24 -2.27
CA GLN A 85 0.98 -1.83 -3.24
C GLN A 85 1.60 -1.67 -4.64
N PRO A 86 1.05 -2.32 -5.69
CA PRO A 86 1.44 -2.07 -7.08
C PRO A 86 0.95 -0.69 -7.55
N ARG A 87 1.52 -0.15 -8.63
CA ARG A 87 1.03 1.08 -9.26
C ARG A 87 -0.42 0.90 -9.73
N VAL A 88 -1.24 1.93 -9.55
CA VAL A 88 -2.71 1.83 -9.71
C VAL A 88 -3.26 2.69 -10.84
N GLY A 89 -2.64 3.84 -11.09
CA GLY A 89 -3.05 4.78 -12.13
C GLY A 89 -1.86 5.56 -12.66
N ASP A 90 -2.15 6.54 -13.51
CA ASP A 90 -1.16 7.43 -14.12
C ASP A 90 -0.92 8.70 -13.28
N GLY A 91 -0.22 9.67 -13.87
CA GLY A 91 0.05 10.96 -13.24
C GLY A 91 -1.22 11.75 -12.92
N GLU A 92 -2.21 11.77 -13.82
CA GLU A 92 -3.48 12.48 -13.61
C GLU A 92 -4.27 11.88 -12.46
N PHE A 93 -4.31 10.54 -12.36
CA PHE A 93 -4.87 9.84 -11.21
C PHE A 93 -4.17 10.24 -9.91
N GLY A 94 -2.84 10.30 -9.92
CA GLY A 94 -2.04 10.69 -8.77
C GLY A 94 -2.32 12.13 -8.32
N GLU A 95 -2.39 13.08 -9.25
CA GLU A 95 -2.70 14.48 -8.99
C GLU A 95 -4.11 14.66 -8.41
N PHE A 96 -5.11 14.01 -9.01
CA PHE A 96 -6.48 14.00 -8.49
C PHE A 96 -6.51 13.50 -7.04
N MET A 97 -5.87 12.36 -6.76
CA MET A 97 -5.86 11.78 -5.43
C MET A 97 -5.13 12.65 -4.42
N MET A 98 -3.98 13.23 -4.77
CA MET A 98 -3.25 14.12 -3.87
C MET A 98 -4.09 15.34 -3.48
N LYS A 99 -4.82 15.93 -4.44
CA LYS A 99 -5.73 17.05 -4.19
C LYS A 99 -6.87 16.64 -3.26
N SER A 100 -7.57 15.54 -3.57
CA SER A 100 -8.69 15.06 -2.76
C SER A 100 -8.27 14.68 -1.35
N LEU A 101 -7.18 13.92 -1.18
CA LEU A 101 -6.70 13.51 0.14
C LEU A 101 -6.27 14.71 1.00
N SER A 102 -5.60 15.70 0.39
CA SER A 102 -5.20 16.94 1.06
C SER A 102 -6.41 17.75 1.54
N GLN A 103 -7.45 17.88 0.72
CA GLN A 103 -8.68 18.61 1.06
C GLN A 103 -9.32 18.11 2.36
N TYR A 104 -9.37 16.79 2.57
CA TYR A 104 -9.94 16.18 3.77
C TYR A 104 -8.90 15.86 4.85
N LYS A 105 -7.64 16.27 4.66
CA LYS A 105 -6.50 15.99 5.57
C LYS A 105 -6.30 14.49 5.84
N ILE A 106 -6.51 13.67 4.81
CA ILE A 106 -6.37 12.21 4.88
C ILE A 106 -4.90 11.85 4.68
N ARG A 107 -4.33 11.07 5.62
CA ARG A 107 -2.96 10.56 5.48
C ARG A 107 -2.90 9.43 4.47
N TYR A 108 -1.92 9.45 3.57
CA TYR A 108 -1.68 8.33 2.65
C TYR A 108 -0.21 7.96 2.62
N TYR A 109 0.11 6.77 3.11
CA TYR A 109 1.46 6.22 3.11
C TYR A 109 1.50 4.84 2.45
N ARG A 110 2.45 4.67 1.53
CA ARG A 110 2.78 3.39 0.90
C ARG A 110 4.00 2.81 1.58
N PHE A 111 3.85 1.66 2.23
CA PHE A 111 4.93 0.91 2.84
C PHE A 111 5.54 -0.04 1.81
N VAL A 112 6.85 0.06 1.61
CA VAL A 112 7.61 -0.77 0.67
C VAL A 112 8.78 -1.39 1.42
N TYR A 113 8.91 -2.71 1.37
CA TYR A 113 10.00 -3.43 2.01
C TYR A 113 11.01 -3.90 0.98
N GLY A 114 12.25 -3.45 1.14
CA GLY A 114 13.41 -3.85 0.36
C GLY A 114 13.16 -3.92 -1.14
N PHE A 115 13.49 -5.07 -1.70
CA PHE A 115 13.31 -5.35 -3.12
C PHE A 115 12.00 -6.06 -3.42
N ASP A 116 10.91 -5.79 -2.69
CA ASP A 116 9.59 -6.32 -3.06
C ASP A 116 9.25 -6.00 -4.53
N MET A 117 9.00 -7.04 -5.32
CA MET A 117 8.71 -6.85 -6.73
C MET A 117 7.37 -6.17 -7.02
N VAL A 118 6.38 -6.26 -6.13
CA VAL A 118 5.00 -5.86 -6.44
C VAL A 118 4.82 -4.34 -6.58
N PRO A 119 5.39 -3.48 -5.72
CA PRO A 119 5.37 -2.03 -5.92
C PRO A 119 5.93 -1.58 -7.26
N ARG A 120 6.84 -2.36 -7.83
CA ARG A 120 7.50 -2.03 -9.10
C ARG A 120 6.70 -2.48 -10.32
N LEU A 121 5.48 -2.95 -10.13
CA LEU A 121 4.54 -3.36 -11.17
C LEU A 121 3.25 -2.52 -11.13
N PRO A 122 2.59 -2.25 -12.27
CA PRO A 122 3.13 -2.35 -13.63
C PRO A 122 4.40 -1.50 -13.81
N LEU A 123 5.19 -1.81 -14.83
CA LEU A 123 6.43 -1.07 -15.11
C LEU A 123 6.10 0.39 -15.40
N ASP A 124 6.91 1.30 -14.87
CA ASP A 124 6.87 2.71 -15.24
C ASP A 124 7.61 2.87 -16.56
N ASP A 125 6.91 2.57 -17.65
CA ASP A 125 7.36 2.81 -19.01
C ASP A 125 6.40 3.78 -19.73
N LYS A 126 6.90 4.39 -20.81
CA LYS A 126 6.14 5.37 -21.60
C LYS A 126 4.84 4.79 -22.22
N ALA A 127 4.70 3.47 -22.29
CA ALA A 127 3.55 2.82 -22.90
C ALA A 127 2.44 2.56 -21.88
N LEU A 128 2.80 2.26 -20.63
CA LEU A 128 1.90 1.92 -19.54
C LEU A 128 1.53 3.14 -18.68
N MET A 129 2.41 4.15 -18.57
CA MET A 129 2.18 5.43 -17.89
C MET A 129 1.78 5.33 -16.41
N PHE A 130 1.84 4.13 -15.80
CA PHE A 130 1.50 3.94 -14.39
C PHE A 130 2.56 4.57 -13.51
N LYS A 131 2.11 5.39 -12.56
CA LYS A 131 2.97 6.08 -11.61
C LYS A 131 2.48 5.90 -10.20
N HIS A 132 3.43 5.89 -9.29
CA HIS A 132 3.11 6.06 -7.89
C HIS A 132 2.89 7.54 -7.56
N PHE A 133 2.16 7.77 -6.48
CA PHE A 133 1.96 9.07 -5.86
C PHE A 133 1.89 8.89 -4.34
N GLY A 134 1.90 10.00 -3.62
CA GLY A 134 1.99 10.00 -2.17
C GLY A 134 3.34 9.50 -1.66
N ARG A 135 3.50 9.49 -0.34
CA ARG A 135 4.79 9.21 0.30
C ARG A 135 5.08 7.71 0.31
N CYS A 136 6.31 7.34 -0.05
CA CYS A 136 6.84 5.99 0.08
C CYS A 136 7.63 5.88 1.37
N ILE A 137 7.19 4.99 2.25
CA ILE A 137 7.93 4.60 3.45
C ILE A 137 8.67 3.31 3.10
N TYR A 138 9.93 3.47 2.76
CA TYR A 138 10.80 2.40 2.35
C TYR A 138 11.54 1.81 3.55
N PHE A 139 11.57 0.49 3.65
CA PHE A 139 12.33 -0.23 4.66
C PHE A 139 13.46 -1.01 4.01
N ASP A 140 14.66 -0.92 4.56
CA ASP A 140 15.76 -1.79 4.14
C ASP A 140 15.67 -3.21 4.72
N TRP A 141 16.65 -4.05 4.40
CA TRP A 141 16.70 -5.45 4.87
C TRP A 141 16.77 -5.57 6.40
N ASN A 142 17.13 -4.51 7.13
CA ASN A 142 17.24 -4.47 8.59
C ASN A 142 16.10 -3.68 9.25
N TYR A 143 15.03 -3.40 8.48
CA TYR A 143 13.83 -2.66 8.90
C TYR A 143 14.08 -1.19 9.29
N VAL A 144 15.12 -0.56 8.74
CA VAL A 144 15.32 0.88 8.89
C VAL A 144 14.44 1.62 7.89
N ALA A 145 13.59 2.52 8.40
CA ALA A 145 12.66 3.30 7.59
C ALA A 145 13.32 4.53 6.94
N GLN A 146 12.94 4.82 5.70
CA GLN A 146 13.32 6.00 4.93
C GLN A 146 12.09 6.54 4.20
N ILE A 147 11.93 7.86 4.18
CA ILE A 147 10.87 8.50 3.40
C ILE A 147 11.44 8.84 2.04
N LEU A 148 10.85 8.27 0.99
CA LEU A 148 11.25 8.47 -0.39
C LEU A 148 10.04 8.96 -1.20
N GLU A 149 10.31 9.69 -2.28
CA GLU A 149 9.28 9.99 -3.27
C GLU A 149 8.85 8.71 -4.02
N GLU A 150 9.82 7.86 -4.35
CA GLU A 150 9.56 6.57 -4.99
C GLU A 150 10.63 5.53 -4.60
N GLU A 151 10.25 4.26 -4.64
CA GLU A 151 11.13 3.15 -4.26
C GLU A 151 12.37 3.02 -5.17
N PRO A 152 13.52 2.55 -4.62
CA PRO A 152 14.72 2.32 -5.41
C PRO A 152 14.52 1.26 -6.50
N PHE A 153 15.22 1.41 -7.63
CA PHE A 153 15.21 0.49 -8.77
C PHE A 153 13.81 0.21 -9.34
N LYS A 154 13.07 1.29 -9.63
CA LYS A 154 11.66 1.33 -10.08
C LYS A 154 11.25 0.30 -11.12
N ASN A 155 12.16 -0.12 -12.00
CA ASN A 155 11.91 -1.06 -13.10
C ASN A 155 12.89 -2.25 -13.18
N TYR A 156 13.78 -2.47 -12.21
CA TYR A 156 14.78 -3.57 -12.18
C TYR A 156 15.69 -3.77 -13.41
N PHE A 157 15.74 -2.86 -14.39
CA PHE A 157 16.54 -3.03 -15.62
C PHE A 157 18.06 -2.81 -15.45
N SER A 158 18.58 -2.74 -14.22
CA SER A 158 19.99 -2.47 -13.96
C SER A 158 20.73 -3.76 -13.57
N ILE A 159 21.83 -4.08 -14.27
CA ILE A 159 22.75 -5.17 -13.87
C ILE A 159 23.27 -4.94 -12.45
N VAL A 160 23.61 -3.68 -12.13
CA VAL A 160 24.02 -3.28 -10.77
C VAL A 160 22.89 -3.54 -9.77
N GLY A 161 21.65 -3.20 -10.14
CA GLY A 161 20.46 -3.52 -9.35
C GLY A 161 20.31 -5.02 -9.10
N ALA A 162 20.47 -5.86 -10.13
CA ALA A 162 20.39 -7.31 -10.01
C ALA A 162 21.46 -7.88 -9.05
N VAL A 163 22.69 -7.35 -9.07
CA VAL A 163 23.74 -7.74 -8.13
C VAL A 163 23.38 -7.32 -6.69
N LEU A 164 22.95 -6.07 -6.50
CA LEU A 164 22.55 -5.55 -5.18
C LEU A 164 21.38 -6.33 -4.59
N MET A 165 20.40 -6.71 -5.41
CA MET A 165 19.28 -7.56 -4.99
C MET A 165 19.76 -8.92 -4.45
N ARG A 166 20.75 -9.55 -5.09
CA ARG A 166 21.33 -10.82 -4.61
C ARG A 166 22.09 -10.64 -3.31
N ILE A 167 22.85 -9.55 -3.17
CA ILE A 167 23.54 -9.21 -1.91
C ILE A 167 22.52 -9.01 -0.78
N HIS A 168 21.43 -8.28 -1.03
CA HIS A 168 20.36 -8.12 -0.05
C HIS A 168 19.70 -9.46 0.30
N ALA A 169 19.42 -10.33 -0.66
CA ALA A 169 18.89 -11.67 -0.39
C ALA A 169 19.83 -12.47 0.54
N CYS A 170 21.15 -12.36 0.38
CA CYS A 170 22.11 -12.96 1.32
C CYS A 170 22.00 -12.35 2.73
N PHE A 171 21.85 -11.03 2.85
CA PHE A 171 21.64 -10.39 4.16
C PHE A 171 20.32 -10.80 4.80
N GLU A 172 19.24 -10.97 4.03
CA GLU A 172 17.96 -11.44 4.54
C GLU A 172 18.04 -12.88 5.06
N ILE A 173 18.75 -13.76 4.34
CA ILE A 173 19.03 -15.12 4.80
C ILE A 173 19.77 -15.06 6.14
N GLY A 174 20.88 -14.30 6.22
CA GLY A 174 21.62 -14.13 7.48
C GLY A 174 20.78 -13.52 8.61
N ARG A 175 19.90 -12.56 8.28
CA ARG A 175 18.95 -11.97 9.24
C ARG A 175 17.96 -13.01 9.76
N SER A 176 17.43 -13.89 8.91
CA SER A 176 16.41 -14.89 9.30
C SER A 176 16.85 -15.83 10.42
N PHE A 177 18.17 -16.08 10.56
CA PHE A 177 18.74 -16.89 11.64
C PHE A 177 19.08 -16.09 12.91
N THR A 178 19.27 -14.77 12.79
CA THR A 178 19.79 -13.93 13.87
C THR A 178 18.76 -12.98 14.46
N ILE A 179 17.65 -12.73 13.78
CA ILE A 179 16.64 -11.73 14.19
C ILE A 179 15.97 -12.07 15.52
N GLY A 180 15.69 -13.35 15.79
CA GLY A 180 15.09 -13.77 17.05
C GLY A 180 15.97 -13.45 18.27
N TRP A 181 17.29 -13.58 18.10
CA TRP A 181 18.26 -13.20 19.13
C TRP A 181 18.45 -11.68 19.24
N ARG A 182 18.47 -10.96 18.12
CA ARG A 182 18.73 -9.51 18.09
C ARG A 182 17.53 -8.64 18.48
N ARG A 183 16.30 -9.08 18.19
CA ARG A 183 15.08 -8.25 18.30
C ARG A 183 13.98 -8.85 19.18
N GLY A 184 14.10 -10.12 19.59
CA GLY A 184 13.09 -10.82 20.39
C GLY A 184 12.57 -12.08 19.71
N LYS A 185 12.20 -13.09 20.52
CA LYS A 185 11.78 -14.42 20.03
C LYS A 185 10.53 -14.37 19.15
N GLU A 186 9.67 -13.37 19.33
CA GLU A 186 8.47 -13.13 18.54
C GLU A 186 8.76 -12.77 17.07
N TYR A 187 9.99 -12.37 16.74
CA TYR A 187 10.44 -12.08 15.39
C TYR A 187 11.15 -13.26 14.71
N GLU A 188 11.28 -14.41 15.39
CA GLU A 188 11.98 -15.56 14.86
C GLU A 188 11.33 -16.10 13.58
N GLU A 189 12.10 -16.14 12.49
CA GLU A 189 11.68 -16.79 11.24
C GLU A 189 11.80 -18.31 11.39
N ARG A 190 10.70 -19.03 11.18
CA ARG A 190 10.66 -20.50 11.19
C ARG A 190 11.20 -21.09 9.89
N VAL A 191 11.41 -22.41 9.87
CA VAL A 191 11.97 -23.15 8.73
C VAL A 191 11.31 -22.80 7.39
N LEU A 192 9.97 -22.72 7.34
CA LEU A 192 9.26 -22.36 6.12
C LEU A 192 9.69 -20.99 5.55
N LEU A 193 9.78 -19.97 6.41
CA LEU A 193 10.18 -18.62 6.01
C LEU A 193 11.63 -18.60 5.55
N ARG A 194 12.52 -19.33 6.25
CA ARG A 194 13.93 -19.48 5.83
C ARG A 194 14.04 -20.15 4.46
N ILE A 195 13.22 -21.15 4.16
CA ILE A 195 13.15 -21.76 2.82
C ILE A 195 12.69 -20.72 1.78
N VAL A 196 11.67 -19.92 2.08
CA VAL A 196 11.22 -18.82 1.21
C VAL A 196 12.36 -17.83 0.96
N ARG A 197 13.17 -17.46 1.97
CA ARG A 197 14.35 -16.59 1.79
C ARG A 197 15.38 -17.18 0.83
N LEU A 198 15.58 -18.50 0.82
CA LEU A 198 16.50 -19.15 -0.13
C LEU A 198 16.06 -18.98 -1.58
N PHE A 199 14.74 -19.00 -1.86
CA PHE A 199 14.22 -18.66 -3.19
C PHE A 199 14.55 -17.22 -3.62
N GLY A 200 14.80 -16.33 -2.65
CA GLY A 200 15.27 -14.96 -2.91
C GLY A 200 16.63 -14.90 -3.62
N LEU A 201 17.45 -15.95 -3.57
CA LEU A 201 18.67 -16.01 -4.38
C LEU A 201 18.36 -16.13 -5.87
N LEU A 202 17.22 -16.72 -6.25
CA LEU A 202 16.78 -16.84 -7.63
C LEU A 202 15.89 -15.67 -8.04
N LEU A 203 14.91 -15.34 -7.21
CA LEU A 203 13.92 -14.27 -7.42
C LEU A 203 13.87 -13.37 -6.18
N PRO A 204 14.81 -12.41 -6.04
CA PRO A 204 14.99 -11.65 -4.79
C PRO A 204 13.76 -10.87 -4.34
N GLY A 205 12.88 -10.48 -5.26
CA GLY A 205 11.70 -9.71 -4.91
C GLY A 205 10.50 -10.49 -4.41
N VAL A 206 10.49 -11.82 -4.51
CA VAL A 206 9.36 -12.65 -4.05
C VAL A 206 9.34 -12.76 -2.52
N PRO A 207 10.45 -13.08 -1.81
CA PRO A 207 10.42 -13.19 -0.36
C PRO A 207 10.11 -11.86 0.33
N ALA A 208 10.62 -10.75 -0.21
CA ALA A 208 10.36 -9.41 0.30
C ALA A 208 8.87 -9.00 0.23
N HIS A 209 8.06 -9.69 -0.58
CA HIS A 209 6.61 -9.48 -0.62
C HIS A 209 5.85 -10.24 0.49
N CYS A 210 6.53 -10.93 1.40
CA CYS A 210 5.84 -11.68 2.46
C CYS A 210 5.23 -10.73 3.49
N PRO A 211 3.96 -10.95 3.93
CA PRO A 211 3.31 -10.08 4.92
C PRO A 211 4.09 -9.93 6.23
N GLN A 212 4.86 -10.96 6.61
CA GLN A 212 5.70 -10.91 7.82
C GLN A 212 6.68 -9.74 7.78
N ASP A 213 7.29 -9.45 6.63
CA ASP A 213 8.25 -8.35 6.53
C ASP A 213 7.56 -7.00 6.72
N TYR A 214 6.34 -6.83 6.20
CA TYR A 214 5.55 -5.62 6.43
C TYR A 214 5.12 -5.46 7.90
N VAL A 215 4.76 -6.56 8.56
CA VAL A 215 4.49 -6.56 10.01
C VAL A 215 5.76 -6.19 10.79
N ASN A 216 6.91 -6.75 10.42
CA ASN A 216 8.18 -6.42 11.07
C ASN A 216 8.61 -4.97 10.81
N SER A 217 8.43 -4.47 9.59
CA SER A 217 8.68 -3.06 9.24
C SER A 217 7.92 -2.10 10.14
N THR A 218 6.64 -2.35 10.38
CA THR A 218 5.81 -1.47 11.22
C THR A 218 6.09 -1.64 12.72
N ARG A 219 6.53 -2.81 13.17
CA ARG A 219 6.84 -3.07 14.59
C ARG A 219 8.25 -2.70 15.00
N LEU A 220 9.22 -2.82 14.09
CA LEU A 220 10.66 -2.61 14.35
C LEU A 220 11.17 -1.27 13.80
N GLY A 221 10.47 -0.70 12.81
CA GLY A 221 10.79 0.62 12.28
C GLY A 221 10.53 1.71 13.31
N SER A 222 11.42 2.70 13.38
CA SER A 222 11.18 3.87 14.22
C SER A 222 9.99 4.69 13.67
N ALA A 223 9.17 5.20 14.59
CA ALA A 223 8.12 6.15 14.30
C ALA A 223 8.64 7.60 14.13
N ASP A 224 9.91 7.88 14.46
CA ASP A 224 10.49 9.23 14.43
C ASP A 224 10.31 9.96 13.09
N PRO A 225 10.43 9.30 11.91
CA PRO A 225 10.17 9.96 10.63
C PRO A 225 8.72 10.46 10.45
N PHE A 226 7.78 9.97 11.26
CA PHE A 226 6.35 10.29 11.19
C PHE A 226 5.91 11.32 12.24
N LEU A 227 6.71 11.56 13.30
CA LEU A 227 6.33 12.42 14.42
C LEU A 227 6.44 13.92 14.10
N ASN A 228 7.33 14.32 13.19
CA ASN A 228 7.56 15.73 12.85
C ASN A 228 6.52 16.36 11.92
N GLU A 229 5.48 15.62 11.49
CA GLU A 229 4.55 16.08 10.45
C GLU A 229 3.28 16.74 10.96
N TYR A 230 3.00 16.73 12.26
CA TYR A 230 1.92 17.56 12.82
C TYR A 230 2.28 19.07 12.86
N ASP A 231 3.54 19.43 12.60
CA ASP A 231 4.05 20.80 12.70
C ASP A 231 4.13 21.57 11.37
N VAL A 232 3.73 20.98 10.25
CA VAL A 232 3.55 21.77 9.01
C VAL A 232 2.22 22.50 9.10
N LYS A 233 2.23 23.60 9.86
CA LYS A 233 1.21 24.66 9.77
C LYS A 233 1.09 25.05 8.31
N ILE A 234 -0.11 24.84 7.75
CA ILE A 234 -0.52 25.47 6.51
C ILE A 234 -0.42 26.98 6.76
N GLN A 235 0.53 27.64 6.11
CA GLN A 235 0.53 29.10 5.93
C GLN A 235 -0.48 29.48 4.86
#